data_AF-G2Q1V8-F1
#
_entry.id   AF-G2Q1V8-F1
#
_cell.length_a   1.000
_cell.length_b   1.000
_cell.length_c   1.000
_cell.angle_alpha   90.00
_cell.angle_beta   90.00
_cell.angle_gamma   90.00
#
_symmetry.space_group_name_H-M   'P 1'
#
loop_
_entity.id
_entity.type
_entity.pdbx_description
1 polymer ?
#
loop_
_entity_poly.entity_id
_entity_poly.type
_entity_poly.pdbx_seq_one_letter_code
_entity_poly.pdbx_strand_id
1 'polypeptide(L)'
;MGYAGAFTIPGEPDAKAKIAALEAAGATVVDHPAKIGGALKARLDPRAPVPEPASRGGGFSSCVPGGGQHRRYHTATTATRRPRRRMQGSLSLNRQQHRHLYVSEDKCMNLLRETGKINCGAYSGSGPRKLLAIGIDRSTRSPCILASPDAEDSSPDGAIRRYAFGHIADLDKLVIGRIASHLQLSQKDSVVESLRHLVKSLAALFFEKEAFYMSTNIVERLGEVKVVGARFGFDDAAYRSSGRQADLQKLRDIAEEDPSEIEAEKHGIVYIKLQGAGAVGTLVNGAGLAMNTVDALSGHAANFLDTGGKATSETVKKSFEIILRDPRVRVIFVNIFGGLTRGDMIATGIIMAFRELSPNVPVVVRIRGTNEEEGQRLIAESGLPLYAFDDFEEAAAKAIELSTSTQTRHG
;
A
#
# COMPACT_ATOMS: atom_id res chain seq x y z
N MET A 1 11.41 -2.43 8.17
CA MET A 1 10.61 -3.47 7.49
C MET A 1 9.18 -3.65 8.03
N GLY A 2 8.75 -3.07 9.18
CA GLY A 2 7.48 -3.46 9.83
C GLY A 2 6.22 -2.58 9.63
N TYR A 3 6.18 -1.63 8.69
CA TYR A 3 5.05 -0.67 8.59
C TYR A 3 4.33 -0.67 7.23
N ALA A 4 4.68 -1.61 6.36
CA ALA A 4 4.13 -1.66 5.03
C ALA A 4 2.66 -2.15 5.11
N GLY A 5 1.72 -1.37 4.57
CA GLY A 5 0.29 -1.72 4.48
C GLY A 5 -0.63 -1.27 5.63
N ALA A 6 -0.07 -0.75 6.73
CA ALA A 6 -0.90 -0.37 7.87
C ALA A 6 -1.69 0.92 7.60
N PHE A 7 -2.99 0.91 7.93
CA PHE A 7 -3.89 2.05 7.82
C PHE A 7 -3.28 3.30 8.50
N THR A 8 -3.37 4.44 7.83
CA THR A 8 -2.96 5.76 8.35
C THR A 8 -4.15 6.68 8.28
N ILE A 9 -4.42 7.38 9.37
CA ILE A 9 -5.36 8.49 9.35
C ILE A 9 -4.71 9.73 8.70
N PRO A 10 -5.50 10.66 8.14
CA PRO A 10 -4.98 11.90 7.60
C PRO A 10 -4.02 12.63 8.54
N GLY A 11 -2.90 13.08 7.97
CA GLY A 11 -1.82 13.77 8.64
C GLY A 11 -0.86 12.92 9.49
N GLU A 12 -0.99 11.58 9.48
CA GLU A 12 0.07 10.74 10.04
C GLU A 12 1.29 10.75 9.10
N PRO A 13 2.52 10.74 9.65
CA PRO A 13 3.72 10.75 8.83
C PRO A 13 3.79 9.50 7.95
N ASP A 14 3.95 9.73 6.65
CA ASP A 14 4.13 8.68 5.65
C ASP A 14 5.50 7.98 5.81
N ALA A 15 5.75 6.97 4.99
CA ALA A 15 7.01 6.23 5.04
C ALA A 15 8.23 7.13 4.75
N LYS A 16 8.10 8.13 3.87
CA LYS A 16 9.19 9.04 3.51
C LYS A 16 9.52 10.00 4.64
N ALA A 17 8.50 10.58 5.27
CA ALA A 17 8.64 11.44 6.44
C ALA A 17 9.31 10.68 7.60
N LYS A 18 8.94 9.41 7.81
CA LYS A 18 9.57 8.53 8.81
C LYS A 18 11.04 8.25 8.49
N ILE A 19 11.36 7.94 7.22
CA ILE A 19 12.75 7.72 6.78
C ILE A 19 13.58 9.00 7.02
N ALA A 20 13.09 10.15 6.58
CA ALA A 20 13.77 11.43 6.77
C ALA A 20 14.00 11.76 8.25
N ALA A 21 13.02 11.49 9.12
CA ALA A 21 13.16 11.68 10.56
C ALA A 21 14.21 10.74 11.17
N LEU A 22 14.28 9.49 10.74
CA LEU A 22 15.30 8.52 11.18
C LEU A 22 16.69 8.94 10.72
N GLU A 23 16.84 9.36 9.46
CA GLU A 23 18.10 9.87 8.92
C GLU A 23 18.55 11.14 9.65
N ALA A 24 17.63 12.07 9.94
CA ALA A 24 17.90 13.26 10.74
C ALA A 24 18.33 12.93 12.18
N ALA A 25 17.84 11.81 12.74
CA ALA A 25 18.28 11.27 14.02
C ALA A 25 19.62 10.50 13.93
N GLY A 26 20.26 10.46 12.75
CA GLY A 26 21.55 9.82 12.52
C GLY A 26 21.49 8.32 12.21
N ALA A 27 20.29 7.75 12.03
CA ALA A 27 20.13 6.36 11.63
C ALA A 27 20.55 6.14 10.16
N THR A 28 21.21 5.03 9.86
CA THR A 28 21.42 4.59 8.48
C THR A 28 20.21 3.77 8.04
N VAL A 29 19.41 4.32 7.13
CA VAL A 29 18.31 3.58 6.53
C VAL A 29 18.86 2.72 5.39
N VAL A 30 18.53 1.44 5.41
CA VAL A 30 18.92 0.48 4.39
C VAL A 30 17.66 0.00 3.67
N ASP A 31 17.68 0.03 2.35
CA ASP A 31 16.56 -0.32 1.47
C ASP A 31 16.40 -1.85 1.28
N HIS A 32 17.44 -2.63 1.57
CA HIS A 32 17.43 -4.10 1.43
C HIS A 32 18.23 -4.84 2.54
N PRO A 33 17.72 -5.96 3.09
CA PRO A 33 18.39 -6.67 4.19
C PRO A 33 19.83 -7.13 3.87
N ALA A 34 20.10 -7.52 2.62
CA ALA A 34 21.44 -7.96 2.22
C ALA A 34 22.49 -6.83 2.36
N LYS A 35 22.07 -5.57 2.29
CA LYS A 35 22.95 -4.41 2.41
C LYS A 35 23.22 -4.03 3.88
N ILE A 36 22.54 -4.63 4.85
CA ILE A 36 22.74 -4.35 6.29
C ILE A 36 24.18 -4.64 6.69
N GLY A 37 24.76 -5.75 6.24
CA GLY A 37 26.14 -6.10 6.57
C GLY A 37 27.15 -5.04 6.09
N GLY A 38 26.97 -4.55 4.85
CA GLY A 38 27.78 -3.47 4.30
C GLY A 38 27.61 -2.16 5.06
N ALA A 39 26.37 -1.76 5.36
CA ALA A 39 26.07 -0.56 6.11
C ALA A 39 26.63 -0.60 7.55
N LEU A 40 26.55 -1.75 8.21
CA LEU A 40 27.10 -1.97 9.54
C LEU A 40 28.63 -1.88 9.52
N LYS A 41 29.27 -2.52 8.53
CA LYS A 41 30.72 -2.45 8.35
C LYS A 41 31.20 -1.01 8.13
N ALA A 42 30.50 -0.25 7.30
CA ALA A 42 30.81 1.17 7.06
C ALA A 42 30.66 2.04 8.32
N ARG A 43 29.68 1.75 9.19
CA ARG A 43 29.49 2.49 10.45
C ARG A 43 30.48 2.11 11.55
N LEU A 44 30.92 0.86 11.57
CA LEU A 44 31.89 0.36 12.55
C LEU A 44 33.35 0.63 12.14
N ASP A 45 33.61 1.01 10.89
CA ASP A 45 34.95 1.37 10.43
C ASP A 45 35.38 2.72 11.03
N PRO A 46 36.40 2.75 11.91
CA PRO A 46 36.87 3.99 12.54
C PRO A 46 37.50 4.98 11.55
N ARG A 47 37.70 4.59 10.29
CA ARG A 47 38.23 5.45 9.21
C ARG A 47 37.15 5.95 8.25
N ALA A 48 35.89 5.57 8.44
CA ALA A 48 34.81 6.02 7.57
C ALA A 48 34.49 7.50 7.83
N PRO A 49 34.38 8.35 6.79
CA PRO A 49 33.95 9.73 6.96
C PRO A 49 32.54 9.79 7.55
N VAL A 50 32.31 10.73 8.46
CA VAL A 50 30.98 11.00 9.03
C VAL A 50 30.02 11.31 7.87
N PRO A 51 28.86 10.66 7.75
CA PRO A 51 27.95 10.96 6.65
C PRO A 51 27.37 12.36 6.84
N GLU A 52 27.63 13.28 5.90
CA GLU A 52 26.84 14.50 5.79
C GLU A 52 25.41 14.16 5.33
N PRO A 53 24.39 14.91 5.79
CA PRO A 53 23.02 14.69 5.35
C PRO A 53 22.92 14.82 3.83
N ALA A 54 22.47 13.75 3.18
CA ALA A 54 22.48 13.60 1.73
C ALA A 54 21.71 14.74 1.03
N SER A 55 22.44 15.64 0.38
CA SER A 55 21.86 16.52 -0.62
C SER A 55 21.52 15.71 -1.87
N ARG A 56 20.28 15.83 -2.33
CA ARG A 56 19.77 15.15 -3.53
C ARG A 56 20.58 15.56 -4.77
N GLY A 57 21.28 14.61 -5.38
CA GLY A 57 21.91 14.79 -6.68
C GLY A 57 22.21 13.44 -7.32
N GLY A 58 21.45 13.08 -8.35
CA GLY A 58 21.69 11.87 -9.13
C GLY A 58 23.02 11.94 -9.88
N GLY A 59 23.82 10.88 -9.76
CA GLY A 59 25.05 10.71 -10.52
C GLY A 59 25.57 9.29 -10.36
N PHE A 60 25.38 8.48 -11.41
CA PHE A 60 26.13 7.25 -11.62
C PHE A 60 27.63 7.58 -11.54
N SER A 61 28.34 7.04 -10.56
CA SER A 61 29.80 7.10 -10.52
C SER A 61 30.35 5.75 -10.99
N SER A 62 30.89 5.77 -12.19
CA SER A 62 31.70 4.70 -12.77
C SER A 62 33.01 4.56 -12.00
N CYS A 63 33.30 3.37 -11.53
CA CYS A 63 34.60 2.97 -10.99
C CYS A 63 35.69 3.00 -12.09
N VAL A 64 36.84 3.61 -11.79
CA VAL A 64 38.08 3.52 -12.57
C VAL A 64 39.18 3.03 -11.62
N PRO A 65 39.95 1.98 -11.95
CA PRO A 65 41.22 1.69 -11.31
C PRO A 65 42.38 2.38 -12.07
N GLY A 66 43.37 2.86 -11.31
CA GLY A 66 44.48 3.65 -11.83
C GLY A 66 45.51 2.87 -12.65
N GLY A 67 45.93 3.49 -13.76
CA GLY A 67 47.33 3.81 -14.06
C GLY A 67 48.27 2.73 -14.64
N GLY A 68 48.38 2.67 -15.97
CA GLY A 68 49.54 2.14 -16.72
C GLY A 68 49.62 2.76 -18.12
N GLN A 69 50.74 3.41 -18.46
CA GLN A 69 50.96 4.25 -19.66
C GLN A 69 51.21 3.46 -20.97
N HIS A 70 50.66 3.92 -22.12
CA HIS A 70 51.42 4.58 -23.20
C HIS A 70 50.65 4.81 -24.54
N ARG A 71 50.80 6.04 -25.06
CA ARG A 71 50.91 6.55 -26.46
C ARG A 71 49.76 6.50 -27.50
N ARG A 72 49.26 7.74 -27.76
CA ARG A 72 49.22 8.55 -29.02
C ARG A 72 48.06 8.43 -30.06
N TYR A 73 47.39 9.61 -30.22
CA TYR A 73 46.76 10.30 -31.37
C TYR A 73 45.78 9.51 -32.30
N HIS A 74 44.56 9.96 -32.66
CA HIS A 74 44.15 11.28 -33.16
C HIS A 74 42.65 11.61 -32.90
N THR A 75 42.40 12.92 -32.93
CA THR A 75 41.17 13.72 -32.98
C THR A 75 40.08 13.31 -33.98
N ALA A 76 38.81 13.42 -33.57
CA ALA A 76 37.78 14.12 -34.34
C ALA A 76 36.58 14.52 -33.45
N THR A 77 36.40 15.82 -33.31
CA THR A 77 35.24 16.53 -32.77
C THR A 77 33.98 16.30 -33.62
N THR A 78 32.83 16.03 -32.98
CA THR A 78 31.53 16.46 -33.50
C THR A 78 30.60 16.84 -32.35
N ALA A 79 30.04 18.03 -32.47
CA ALA A 79 29.22 18.70 -31.48
C ALA A 79 27.74 18.29 -31.59
N THR A 80 27.12 18.18 -30.42
CA THR A 80 25.73 18.57 -30.09
C THR A 80 24.54 18.02 -30.88
N ARG A 81 23.72 17.20 -30.21
CA ARG A 81 22.29 17.52 -29.93
C ARG A 81 21.70 16.57 -28.87
N ARG A 82 21.51 17.05 -27.63
CA ARG A 82 20.67 16.36 -26.63
C ARG A 82 19.19 16.58 -27.00
N PRO A 83 18.35 15.54 -27.11
CA PRO A 83 16.92 15.74 -27.26
C PRO A 83 16.34 16.22 -25.92
N ARG A 84 15.61 17.35 -25.95
CA ARG A 84 14.77 17.79 -24.83
C ARG A 84 13.69 16.74 -24.58
N ARG A 85 13.71 16.13 -23.39
CA ARG A 85 12.65 15.23 -22.91
C ARG A 85 11.37 16.05 -22.73
N ARG A 86 10.38 15.80 -23.60
CA ARG A 86 9.01 16.31 -23.50
C ARG A 86 8.42 15.69 -22.23
N MET A 87 8.11 16.49 -21.20
CA MET A 87 7.33 16.00 -20.07
C MET A 87 5.94 15.64 -20.60
N GLN A 88 5.64 14.34 -20.65
CA GLN A 88 4.27 13.88 -20.84
C GLN A 88 3.50 14.20 -19.56
N GLY A 89 2.30 14.74 -19.75
CA GLY A 89 1.45 15.29 -18.71
C GLY A 89 1.13 14.29 -17.60
N SER A 90 0.90 14.85 -16.40
CA SER A 90 0.32 14.14 -15.28
C SER A 90 -1.02 13.54 -15.71
N LEU A 91 -1.06 12.23 -15.91
CA LEU A 91 -2.31 11.49 -15.97
C LEU A 91 -2.97 11.62 -14.61
N SER A 92 -4.06 12.38 -14.54
CA SER A 92 -4.97 12.38 -13.39
C SER A 92 -5.65 11.02 -13.31
N LEU A 93 -5.02 10.08 -12.62
CA LEU A 93 -5.60 8.77 -12.30
C LEU A 93 -6.53 8.93 -11.10
N ASN A 94 -7.75 9.39 -11.35
CA ASN A 94 -8.78 9.53 -10.32
C ASN A 94 -9.75 8.34 -10.33
N ARG A 95 -9.21 7.14 -10.12
CA ARG A 95 -10.00 6.01 -9.63
C ARG A 95 -9.28 5.50 -8.39
N GLN A 96 -9.68 6.03 -7.23
CA GLN A 96 -9.15 5.58 -5.95
C GLN A 96 -9.37 4.06 -5.86
N GLN A 97 -8.33 3.32 -5.51
CA GLN A 97 -8.44 1.90 -5.24
C GLN A 97 -9.30 1.73 -3.98
N HIS A 98 -10.54 1.25 -4.13
CA HIS A 98 -11.44 1.03 -3.00
C HIS A 98 -11.01 -0.27 -2.31
N ARG A 99 -10.49 -0.16 -1.08
CA ARG A 99 -10.25 -1.33 -0.23
C ARG A 99 -11.60 -1.82 0.32
N HIS A 100 -11.78 -3.14 0.39
CA HIS A 100 -12.93 -3.88 0.96
C HIS A 100 -13.34 -3.49 2.39
N LEU A 101 -12.56 -2.66 3.04
CA LEU A 101 -12.80 -2.20 4.40
C LEU A 101 -13.80 -1.04 4.48
N TYR A 102 -14.11 -0.38 3.36
CA TYR A 102 -14.97 0.79 3.34
C TYR A 102 -16.36 0.49 2.83
N VAL A 103 -17.37 1.03 3.51
CA VAL A 103 -18.77 0.95 3.11
C VAL A 103 -19.10 2.11 2.16
N SER A 104 -19.98 1.85 1.18
CA SER A 104 -20.47 2.88 0.23
C SER A 104 -21.10 4.06 0.96
N GLU A 105 -20.96 5.27 0.43
CA GLU A 105 -21.44 6.51 1.06
C GLU A 105 -22.93 6.45 1.45
N ASP A 106 -23.81 5.93 0.58
CA ASP A 106 -25.24 5.83 0.88
C ASP A 106 -25.54 4.97 2.11
N LYS A 107 -24.85 3.83 2.23
CA LYS A 107 -24.95 2.92 3.39
C LYS A 107 -24.38 3.59 4.65
N CYS A 108 -23.28 4.35 4.55
CA CYS A 108 -22.76 5.16 5.68
C CYS A 108 -23.79 6.21 6.15
N MET A 109 -24.44 6.89 5.21
CA MET A 109 -25.46 7.90 5.51
C MET A 109 -26.71 7.28 6.15
N ASN A 110 -27.08 6.05 5.77
CA ASN A 110 -28.14 5.29 6.44
C ASN A 110 -27.78 4.96 7.89
N LEU A 111 -26.57 4.44 8.15
CA LEU A 111 -26.09 4.16 9.51
C LEU A 111 -26.15 5.40 10.41
N LEU A 112 -25.76 6.57 9.90
CA LEU A 112 -25.84 7.83 10.64
C LEU A 112 -27.28 8.24 10.96
N ARG A 113 -28.22 8.01 10.04
CA ARG A 113 -29.64 8.34 10.24
C ARG A 113 -30.29 7.41 11.26
N GLU A 114 -30.02 6.11 11.15
CA GLU A 114 -30.65 5.07 11.98
C GLU A 114 -30.12 5.11 13.42
N THR A 115 -28.81 5.14 13.61
CA THR A 115 -28.20 5.04 14.94
C THR A 115 -28.07 6.41 15.62
N GLY A 116 -27.71 7.44 14.86
CA GLY A 116 -27.38 8.75 15.42
C GLY A 116 -28.48 9.80 15.30
N LYS A 117 -29.56 9.54 14.52
CA LYS A 117 -30.56 10.55 14.13
C LYS A 117 -29.90 11.83 13.59
N ILE A 118 -28.81 11.67 12.84
CA ILE A 118 -28.03 12.79 12.32
C ILE A 118 -28.71 13.38 11.08
N ASN A 119 -28.66 14.71 10.97
CA ASN A 119 -29.08 15.44 9.78
C ASN A 119 -28.13 15.17 8.60
N CYS A 120 -28.47 14.14 7.82
CA CYS A 120 -27.69 13.66 6.68
C CYS A 120 -28.47 13.82 5.38
N GLY A 121 -27.84 14.32 4.32
CA GLY A 121 -28.40 14.19 2.98
C GLY A 121 -27.72 15.09 1.95
N ALA A 122 -28.19 14.95 0.71
CA ALA A 122 -27.65 15.71 -0.42
C ALA A 122 -27.62 17.22 -0.13
N TYR A 123 -26.55 17.86 -0.60
CA TYR A 123 -26.34 19.29 -0.45
C TYR A 123 -26.04 19.89 -1.82
N SER A 124 -27.01 20.64 -2.32
CA SER A 124 -26.95 21.39 -3.58
C SER A 124 -26.38 22.81 -3.43
N GLY A 125 -25.96 23.21 -2.23
CA GLY A 125 -25.38 24.53 -1.98
C GLY A 125 -23.88 24.57 -2.24
N SER A 126 -23.32 25.79 -2.26
CA SER A 126 -21.89 26.06 -2.49
C SER A 126 -21.10 26.33 -1.21
N GLY A 127 -21.66 26.04 -0.03
CA GLY A 127 -20.99 26.26 1.25
C GLY A 127 -19.70 25.43 1.38
N PRO A 128 -18.68 25.96 2.08
CA PRO A 128 -17.42 25.25 2.25
C PRO A 128 -17.64 23.97 3.06
N ARG A 129 -17.23 22.85 2.50
CA ARG A 129 -17.26 21.54 3.17
C ARG A 129 -16.08 21.45 4.12
N LYS A 130 -16.32 20.88 5.30
CA LYS A 130 -15.33 20.68 6.35
C LYS A 130 -15.20 19.18 6.62
N LEU A 131 -14.00 18.71 6.95
CA LEU A 131 -13.76 17.33 7.32
C LEU A 131 -13.85 17.15 8.83
N LEU A 132 -14.71 16.25 9.27
CA LEU A 132 -14.74 15.73 10.63
C LEU A 132 -14.64 14.22 10.58
N ALA A 133 -13.64 13.65 11.24
CA ALA A 133 -13.45 12.21 11.29
C ALA A 133 -13.10 11.71 12.70
N ILE A 134 -13.31 10.41 12.93
CA ILE A 134 -12.79 9.68 14.07
C ILE A 134 -11.92 8.56 13.53
N GLY A 135 -10.73 8.39 14.11
CA GLY A 135 -9.83 7.31 13.75
C GLY A 135 -8.90 6.93 14.90
N ILE A 136 -8.05 5.94 14.67
CA ILE A 136 -7.05 5.50 15.64
C ILE A 136 -5.73 6.23 15.36
N ASP A 137 -5.30 7.09 16.28
CA ASP A 137 -3.95 7.65 16.24
C ASP A 137 -2.96 6.60 16.72
N ARG A 138 -2.09 6.16 15.82
CA ARG A 138 -1.16 5.06 16.09
C ARG A 138 0.03 5.49 16.93
N SER A 139 0.34 6.78 16.95
CA SER A 139 1.42 7.34 17.77
C SER A 139 1.01 7.34 19.23
N THR A 140 -0.23 7.75 19.52
CA THR A 140 -0.76 7.75 20.90
C THR A 140 -1.42 6.42 21.28
N ARG A 141 -1.75 5.58 20.31
CA ARG A 141 -2.46 4.29 20.47
C ARG A 141 -3.86 4.49 21.09
N SER A 142 -4.54 5.55 20.68
CA SER A 142 -5.85 5.93 21.19
C SER A 142 -6.74 6.47 20.07
N PRO A 143 -8.07 6.41 20.20
CA PRO A 143 -8.93 7.08 19.25
C PRO A 143 -8.76 8.60 19.35
N CYS A 144 -8.97 9.28 18.24
CA CYS A 144 -8.93 10.73 18.16
C CYS A 144 -9.97 11.27 17.17
N ILE A 145 -10.43 12.49 17.44
CA ILE A 145 -11.21 13.27 16.48
C ILE A 145 -10.22 14.05 15.61
N LEU A 146 -10.44 13.98 14.30
CA LEU A 146 -9.72 14.72 13.28
C LEU A 146 -10.64 15.82 12.76
N ALA A 147 -10.17 17.05 12.78
CA ALA A 147 -10.91 18.19 12.28
C ALA A 147 -10.05 18.99 11.30
N SER A 148 -10.57 19.22 10.10
CA SER A 148 -9.95 20.06 9.08
C SER A 148 -10.95 21.06 8.52
N PRO A 149 -10.56 22.34 8.34
CA PRO A 149 -11.40 23.32 7.66
C PRO A 149 -11.57 23.02 6.15
N ASP A 150 -10.77 22.08 5.62
CA ASP A 150 -10.80 21.62 4.24
C ASP A 150 -11.40 20.21 4.17
N ALA A 151 -12.19 19.92 3.14
CA ALA A 151 -12.90 18.65 3.00
C ALA A 151 -12.07 17.50 2.42
N GLU A 152 -10.88 17.78 1.90
CA GLU A 152 -10.05 16.74 1.30
C GLU A 152 -9.23 16.02 2.36
N ASP A 153 -9.35 14.69 2.41
CA ASP A 153 -8.53 13.81 3.26
C ASP A 153 -7.01 13.95 2.96
N SER A 154 -6.66 14.44 1.76
CA SER A 154 -5.29 14.70 1.29
C SER A 154 -4.75 16.10 1.63
N SER A 155 -5.49 16.89 2.43
CA SER A 155 -5.04 18.22 2.84
C SER A 155 -3.68 18.15 3.56
N PRO A 156 -2.78 19.13 3.36
CA PRO A 156 -1.47 19.11 3.99
C PRO A 156 -1.60 19.02 5.51
N ASP A 157 -0.77 18.17 6.13
CA ASP A 157 -0.79 17.78 7.55
C ASP A 157 -1.02 18.96 8.53
N GLY A 158 -0.61 20.18 8.18
CA GLY A 158 -0.75 21.37 9.00
C GLY A 158 -2.19 21.87 9.24
N ALA A 159 -3.17 21.49 8.40
CA ALA A 159 -4.56 21.92 8.56
C ALA A 159 -5.38 21.03 9.52
N ILE A 160 -4.94 19.78 9.72
CA ILE A 160 -5.66 18.77 10.49
C ILE A 160 -5.27 18.87 11.96
N ARG A 161 -6.26 19.09 12.84
CA ARG A 161 -6.05 19.00 14.30
C ARG A 161 -6.61 17.70 14.85
N ARG A 162 -5.88 17.13 15.81
CA ARG A 162 -6.24 15.90 16.53
C ARG A 162 -6.69 16.22 17.94
N TYR A 163 -7.78 15.62 18.35
CA TYR A 163 -8.31 15.70 19.71
C TYR A 163 -8.47 14.27 20.24
N ALA A 164 -7.51 13.84 21.05
CA ALA A 164 -7.52 12.50 21.62
C ALA A 164 -8.67 12.33 22.63
N PHE A 165 -9.24 11.13 22.67
CA PHE A 165 -10.20 10.72 23.69
C PHE A 165 -10.01 9.22 23.99
N GLY A 166 -10.32 8.79 25.22
CA GLY A 166 -10.16 7.40 25.62
C GLY A 166 -11.45 6.60 25.45
N HIS A 167 -12.52 7.08 26.09
CA HIS A 167 -13.85 6.49 26.05
C HIS A 167 -14.91 7.53 25.62
N ILE A 168 -16.11 7.07 25.26
CA ILE A 168 -17.25 7.96 24.93
C ILE A 168 -17.53 8.96 26.06
N ALA A 169 -17.34 8.55 27.31
CA ALA A 169 -17.53 9.40 28.50
C ALA A 169 -16.52 10.56 28.57
N ASP A 170 -15.36 10.45 27.92
CA ASP A 170 -14.36 11.53 27.87
C ASP A 170 -14.76 12.64 26.90
N LEU A 171 -15.71 12.38 25.99
CA LEU A 171 -16.18 13.38 25.02
C LEU A 171 -16.89 14.56 25.70
N ASP A 172 -17.44 14.35 26.90
CA ASP A 172 -18.05 15.43 27.69
C ASP A 172 -16.98 16.43 28.20
N LYS A 173 -15.74 15.98 28.36
CA LYS A 173 -14.60 16.83 28.74
C LYS A 173 -14.03 17.59 27.55
N LEU A 174 -14.39 17.23 26.32
CA LEU A 174 -13.91 17.92 25.13
C LEU A 174 -14.62 19.27 24.98
N VAL A 175 -13.81 20.30 24.73
CA VAL A 175 -14.30 21.64 24.42
C VAL A 175 -14.70 21.69 22.95
N ILE A 176 -15.92 21.25 22.64
CA ILE A 176 -16.48 21.21 21.26
C ILE A 176 -16.38 22.58 20.56
N GLY A 177 -16.53 23.69 21.29
CA GLY A 177 -16.34 25.03 20.74
C GLY A 177 -14.95 25.25 20.11
N ARG A 178 -13.89 24.63 20.66
CA ARG A 178 -12.54 24.69 20.05
C ARG A 178 -12.46 23.94 18.73
N ILE A 179 -13.19 22.82 18.62
CA ILE A 179 -13.30 22.05 17.37
C ILE A 179 -14.10 22.86 16.34
N ALA A 180 -15.25 23.42 16.73
CA ALA A 180 -16.07 24.30 15.89
C ALA A 180 -15.27 25.50 15.37
N SER A 181 -14.50 26.17 16.22
CA SER A 181 -13.64 27.30 15.83
C SER A 181 -12.57 26.89 14.83
N HIS A 182 -11.94 25.72 15.02
CA HIS A 182 -10.94 25.19 14.07
C HIS A 182 -11.55 24.86 12.70
N LEU A 183 -12.76 24.28 12.71
CA LEU A 183 -13.54 23.99 11.50
C LEU A 183 -14.11 25.25 10.83
N GLN A 184 -13.95 26.43 11.45
CA GLN A 184 -14.52 27.70 11.01
C GLN A 184 -16.06 27.68 10.96
N LEU A 185 -16.68 26.97 11.91
CA LEU A 185 -18.13 26.95 12.11
C LEU A 185 -18.55 28.09 13.04
N SER A 186 -19.79 28.55 12.90
CA SER A 186 -20.37 29.55 13.78
C SER A 186 -20.38 29.07 15.23
N GLN A 187 -20.12 29.98 16.18
CA GLN A 187 -20.15 29.70 17.62
C GLN A 187 -21.56 29.83 18.22
N LYS A 188 -22.60 29.75 17.40
CA LYS A 188 -23.99 29.68 17.88
C LYS A 188 -24.21 28.37 18.63
N ASP A 189 -24.95 28.43 19.74
CA ASP A 189 -25.22 27.25 20.57
C ASP A 189 -25.84 26.09 19.78
N SER A 190 -26.73 26.38 18.82
CA SER A 190 -27.34 25.36 17.95
C SER A 190 -26.32 24.63 17.05
N VAL A 191 -25.32 25.34 16.54
CA VAL A 191 -24.24 24.76 15.71
C VAL A 191 -23.30 23.93 16.58
N VAL A 192 -22.91 24.46 17.74
CA VAL A 192 -22.00 23.77 18.66
C VAL A 192 -22.66 22.51 19.23
N GLU A 193 -23.95 22.55 19.55
CA GLU A 193 -24.67 21.39 20.08
C GLU A 193 -24.95 20.34 19.01
N SER A 194 -25.32 20.73 17.79
CA SER A 194 -25.43 19.79 16.66
C SER A 194 -24.08 19.14 16.32
N LEU A 195 -22.96 19.88 16.40
CA LEU A 195 -21.62 19.31 16.28
C LEU A 195 -21.30 18.33 17.41
N ARG A 196 -21.64 18.67 18.66
CA ARG A 196 -21.45 17.78 19.82
C ARG A 196 -22.20 16.48 19.63
N HIS A 197 -23.46 16.56 19.21
CA HIS A 197 -24.30 15.40 18.93
C HIS A 197 -23.67 14.53 17.84
N LEU A 198 -23.22 15.12 16.73
CA LEU A 198 -22.52 14.40 15.67
C LEU A 198 -21.26 13.68 16.18
N VAL A 199 -20.40 14.36 16.94
CA VAL A 199 -19.18 13.77 17.51
C VAL A 199 -19.51 12.58 18.41
N LYS A 200 -20.51 12.72 19.30
CA LYS A 200 -20.94 11.63 20.18
C LYS A 200 -21.51 10.45 19.40
N SER A 201 -22.34 10.70 18.39
CA SER A 201 -22.91 9.63 17.55
C SER A 201 -21.84 8.91 16.74
N LEU A 202 -20.89 9.64 16.15
CA LEU A 202 -19.76 9.05 15.44
C LEU A 202 -18.91 8.19 16.39
N ALA A 203 -18.63 8.67 17.60
CA ALA A 203 -17.84 7.91 18.57
C ALA A 203 -18.57 6.65 19.07
N ALA A 204 -19.88 6.75 19.31
CA ALA A 204 -20.70 5.59 19.67
C ALA A 204 -20.67 4.53 18.57
N LEU A 205 -20.92 4.94 17.32
CA LEU A 205 -20.82 4.05 16.16
C LEU A 205 -19.41 3.46 16.00
N PHE A 206 -18.38 4.28 16.21
CA PHE A 206 -16.99 3.86 16.08
C PHE A 206 -16.66 2.68 16.99
N PHE A 207 -17.08 2.73 18.25
CA PHE A 207 -16.87 1.64 19.20
C PHE A 207 -17.84 0.47 18.98
N GLU A 208 -19.13 0.74 18.77
CA GLU A 208 -20.16 -0.30 18.61
C GLU A 208 -19.91 -1.17 17.39
N LYS A 209 -19.51 -0.55 16.27
CA LYS A 209 -19.30 -1.22 14.98
C LYS A 209 -17.85 -1.58 14.72
N GLU A 210 -16.96 -1.43 15.71
CA GLU A 210 -15.53 -1.75 15.61
C GLU A 210 -14.88 -1.08 14.38
N ALA A 211 -15.16 0.21 14.21
CA ALA A 211 -14.57 1.00 13.14
C ALA A 211 -13.10 1.30 13.43
N PHE A 212 -12.27 1.35 12.39
CA PHE A 212 -10.91 1.89 12.49
C PHE A 212 -10.85 3.34 11.98
N TYR A 213 -11.82 3.75 11.17
CA TYR A 213 -11.90 5.11 10.63
C TYR A 213 -13.31 5.46 10.20
N MET A 214 -13.76 6.66 10.54
CA MET A 214 -15.04 7.20 10.09
C MET A 214 -14.85 8.66 9.73
N SER A 215 -14.91 9.01 8.44
CA SER A 215 -14.88 10.40 8.00
C SER A 215 -16.23 10.88 7.51
N THR A 216 -16.49 12.16 7.76
CA THR A 216 -17.69 12.87 7.32
C THR A 216 -17.30 14.23 6.74
N ASN A 217 -17.96 14.57 5.64
CA ASN A 217 -17.97 15.91 5.09
C ASN A 217 -19.18 16.64 5.67
N ILE A 218 -18.93 17.78 6.32
CA ILE A 218 -19.97 18.56 6.98
C ILE A 218 -20.07 19.98 6.43
N VAL A 219 -21.26 20.57 6.52
CA VAL A 219 -21.52 21.98 6.22
C VAL A 219 -22.40 22.58 7.31
N GLU A 220 -22.24 23.89 7.57
CA GLU A 220 -23.22 24.63 8.37
C GLU A 220 -24.42 25.01 7.49
N ARG A 221 -25.63 24.67 7.93
CA ARG A 221 -26.87 25.05 7.24
C ARG A 221 -27.99 25.26 8.23
N LEU A 222 -28.73 26.36 8.07
CA LEU A 222 -29.89 26.71 8.92
C LEU A 222 -29.55 26.73 10.43
N GLY A 223 -28.31 27.08 10.78
CA GLY A 223 -27.86 27.15 12.17
C GLY A 223 -27.50 25.79 12.79
N GLU A 224 -27.34 24.73 11.99
CA GLU A 224 -26.92 23.41 12.44
C GLU A 224 -25.84 22.82 11.53
N VAL A 225 -25.15 21.79 12.03
CA VAL A 225 -24.25 20.96 11.23
C VAL A 225 -25.04 19.92 10.45
N LYS A 226 -24.84 19.89 9.13
CA LYS A 226 -25.38 18.87 8.23
C LYS A 226 -24.24 18.01 7.67
N VAL A 227 -24.40 16.69 7.72
CA VAL A 227 -23.51 15.76 7.02
C VAL A 227 -23.93 15.65 5.56
N VAL A 228 -22.97 15.82 4.65
CA VAL A 228 -23.18 15.85 3.20
C VAL A 228 -22.38 14.80 2.45
N GLY A 229 -21.52 14.07 3.16
CA GLY A 229 -20.91 12.84 2.68
C GLY A 229 -20.20 12.10 3.80
N ALA A 230 -19.97 10.81 3.61
CA ALA A 230 -19.38 9.94 4.64
C ALA A 230 -18.59 8.79 4.03
N ARG A 231 -17.53 8.38 4.71
CA ARG A 231 -16.72 7.22 4.36
C ARG A 231 -16.29 6.49 5.63
N PHE A 232 -16.85 5.32 5.87
CA PHE A 232 -16.60 4.54 7.08
C PHE A 232 -15.85 3.25 6.76
N GLY A 233 -14.82 2.99 7.55
CA GLY A 233 -13.96 1.83 7.50
C GLY A 233 -14.07 0.99 8.77
N PHE A 234 -14.37 -0.31 8.61
CA PHE A 234 -14.61 -1.25 9.72
C PHE A 234 -13.54 -2.35 9.78
N ASP A 235 -13.24 -2.81 11.00
CA ASP A 235 -12.25 -3.87 11.19
C ASP A 235 -12.79 -5.23 10.72
N ASP A 236 -12.33 -5.68 9.56
CA ASP A 236 -12.68 -6.98 8.99
C ASP A 236 -12.17 -8.16 9.85
N ALA A 237 -11.13 -7.95 10.68
CA ALA A 237 -10.69 -9.00 11.60
C ALA A 237 -11.78 -9.34 12.64
N ALA A 238 -12.61 -8.38 13.05
CA ALA A 238 -13.71 -8.61 13.97
C ALA A 238 -14.70 -9.66 13.40
N TYR A 239 -15.02 -9.52 12.11
CA TYR A 239 -15.86 -10.48 11.40
C TYR A 239 -15.12 -11.80 11.14
N ARG A 240 -13.95 -11.78 10.49
CA ARG A 240 -13.24 -13.01 10.08
C ARG A 240 -12.82 -13.91 11.23
N SER A 241 -12.44 -13.34 12.38
CA SER A 241 -11.92 -14.11 13.52
C SER A 241 -13.00 -14.52 14.54
N SER A 242 -14.06 -13.71 14.70
CA SER A 242 -15.03 -13.88 15.78
C SER A 242 -16.50 -13.87 15.34
N GLY A 243 -16.77 -13.65 14.05
CA GLY A 243 -18.13 -13.61 13.49
C GLY A 243 -18.97 -12.42 13.95
N ARG A 244 -18.37 -11.44 14.65
CA ARG A 244 -19.04 -10.19 15.05
C ARG A 244 -19.30 -9.32 13.82
N GLN A 245 -20.22 -8.35 13.96
CA GLN A 245 -20.53 -7.38 12.91
C GLN A 245 -21.01 -8.01 11.58
N ALA A 246 -21.69 -9.15 11.63
CA ALA A 246 -22.19 -9.84 10.44
C ALA A 246 -23.20 -9.00 9.64
N ASP A 247 -23.87 -8.04 10.28
CA ASP A 247 -24.71 -7.02 9.63
C ASP A 247 -23.89 -6.06 8.76
N LEU A 248 -22.69 -5.64 9.22
CA LEU A 248 -21.79 -4.80 8.43
C LEU A 248 -21.25 -5.53 7.20
N GLN A 249 -20.94 -6.83 7.32
CA GLN A 249 -20.46 -7.61 6.18
C GLN A 249 -21.49 -7.67 5.05
N LYS A 250 -22.78 -7.64 5.37
CA LYS A 250 -23.86 -7.60 4.36
C LYS A 250 -23.91 -6.27 3.60
N LEU A 251 -23.28 -5.22 4.13
CA LEU A 251 -23.17 -3.92 3.46
C LEU A 251 -22.05 -3.90 2.41
N ARG A 252 -21.21 -4.94 2.32
CA ARG A 252 -20.16 -5.07 1.30
C ARG A 252 -20.77 -5.10 -0.10
N ASP A 253 -20.21 -4.31 -1.01
CA ASP A 253 -20.69 -4.24 -2.39
C ASP A 253 -19.79 -5.05 -3.34
N ILE A 254 -20.09 -6.35 -3.44
CA ILE A 254 -19.29 -7.30 -4.24
C ILE A 254 -19.31 -6.92 -5.73
N ALA A 255 -20.34 -6.22 -6.20
CA ALA A 255 -20.45 -5.85 -7.62
C ALA A 255 -19.46 -4.77 -8.05
N GLU A 256 -18.96 -3.95 -7.10
CA GLU A 256 -17.99 -2.89 -7.39
C GLU A 256 -16.53 -3.35 -7.30
N GLU A 257 -16.29 -4.58 -6.85
CA GLU A 257 -14.97 -5.15 -6.60
C GLU A 257 -14.40 -5.90 -7.81
N ASP A 258 -13.08 -6.07 -7.89
CA ASP A 258 -12.46 -6.85 -8.96
C ASP A 258 -12.77 -8.35 -8.76
N PRO A 259 -13.34 -9.06 -9.76
CA PRO A 259 -13.67 -10.48 -9.64
C PRO A 259 -12.48 -11.38 -9.27
N SER A 260 -11.27 -10.97 -9.63
CA SER A 260 -10.04 -11.69 -9.33
C SER A 260 -9.67 -11.56 -7.85
N GLU A 261 -9.93 -10.41 -7.23
CA GLU A 261 -9.72 -10.17 -5.80
C GLU A 261 -10.72 -10.97 -4.97
N ILE A 262 -12.01 -10.98 -5.37
CA ILE A 262 -13.05 -11.79 -4.74
C ILE A 262 -12.73 -13.29 -4.82
N GLU A 263 -12.28 -13.77 -5.98
CA GLU A 263 -11.93 -15.18 -6.14
C GLU A 263 -10.70 -15.55 -5.30
N ALA A 264 -9.67 -14.70 -5.27
CA ALA A 264 -8.48 -14.90 -4.44
C ALA A 264 -8.82 -15.06 -2.96
N GLU A 265 -9.72 -14.21 -2.45
CA GLU A 265 -10.12 -14.20 -1.04
C GLU A 265 -10.70 -15.54 -0.57
N LYS A 266 -11.46 -16.25 -1.44
CA LYS A 266 -12.03 -17.57 -1.12
C LYS A 266 -10.97 -18.62 -0.80
N HIS A 267 -9.76 -18.45 -1.35
CA HIS A 267 -8.61 -19.34 -1.13
C HIS A 267 -7.64 -18.79 -0.09
N GLY A 268 -8.01 -17.74 0.64
CA GLY A 268 -7.15 -17.08 1.63
C GLY A 268 -5.98 -16.31 1.01
N ILE A 269 -6.05 -15.97 -0.28
CA ILE A 269 -5.03 -15.24 -1.01
C ILE A 269 -5.38 -13.75 -0.97
N VAL A 270 -4.42 -12.92 -0.58
CA VAL A 270 -4.55 -11.46 -0.68
C VAL A 270 -4.02 -11.05 -2.06
N TYR A 271 -4.93 -10.92 -3.02
CA TYR A 271 -4.62 -10.40 -4.35
C TYR A 271 -5.09 -8.95 -4.45
N ILE A 272 -4.25 -8.10 -5.04
CA ILE A 272 -4.59 -6.71 -5.35
C ILE A 272 -4.11 -6.44 -6.77
N LYS A 273 -5.03 -6.10 -7.67
CA LYS A 273 -4.67 -5.73 -9.04
C LYS A 273 -4.12 -4.31 -9.07
N LEU A 274 -2.88 -4.15 -9.54
CA LEU A 274 -2.25 -2.84 -9.65
C LEU A 274 -2.67 -2.17 -10.96
N GLN A 275 -3.00 -0.89 -10.88
CA GLN A 275 -3.33 -0.07 -12.05
C GLN A 275 -2.07 0.26 -12.86
N GLY A 276 -2.23 0.54 -14.16
CA GLY A 276 -1.14 0.92 -15.05
C GLY A 276 -0.71 -0.17 -16.03
N ALA A 277 0.50 -0.05 -16.58
CA ALA A 277 1.00 -0.91 -17.66
C ALA A 277 1.95 -2.04 -17.19
N GLY A 278 1.99 -2.33 -15.89
CA GLY A 278 2.81 -3.41 -15.34
C GLY A 278 2.48 -4.76 -15.98
N ALA A 279 3.51 -5.55 -16.27
CA ALA A 279 3.43 -6.80 -17.01
C ALA A 279 4.03 -8.00 -16.25
N VAL A 280 4.61 -7.78 -15.06
CA VAL A 280 5.15 -8.81 -14.18
C VAL A 280 4.09 -9.21 -13.17
N GLY A 281 3.54 -10.42 -13.30
CA GLY A 281 2.67 -11.00 -12.29
C GLY A 281 3.48 -11.43 -11.07
N THR A 282 3.11 -11.03 -9.86
CA THR A 282 3.84 -11.43 -8.64
C THR A 282 3.11 -12.54 -7.90
N LEU A 283 3.85 -13.51 -7.37
CA LEU A 283 3.37 -14.53 -6.43
C LEU A 283 4.35 -14.62 -5.28
N VAL A 284 3.93 -14.20 -4.09
CA VAL A 284 4.80 -14.08 -2.92
C VAL A 284 4.10 -14.65 -1.69
N ASN A 285 4.86 -15.08 -0.68
CA ASN A 285 4.33 -15.39 0.65
C ASN A 285 4.80 -14.34 1.67
N GLY A 286 3.84 -13.80 2.42
CA GLY A 286 4.03 -12.74 3.39
C GLY A 286 3.93 -11.33 2.77
N ALA A 287 3.01 -10.53 3.30
CA ALA A 287 2.73 -9.18 2.82
C ALA A 287 3.97 -8.27 2.73
N GLY A 288 4.88 -8.35 3.72
CA GLY A 288 6.12 -7.57 3.72
C GLY A 288 7.04 -7.89 2.54
N LEU A 289 7.21 -9.18 2.24
CA LEU A 289 7.99 -9.64 1.09
C LEU A 289 7.29 -9.30 -0.22
N ALA A 290 5.96 -9.39 -0.26
CA ALA A 290 5.16 -9.05 -1.42
C ALA A 290 5.27 -7.56 -1.78
N MET A 291 5.20 -6.66 -0.79
CA MET A 291 5.41 -5.22 -1.01
C MET A 291 6.84 -4.92 -1.47
N ASN A 292 7.84 -5.53 -0.83
CA ASN A 292 9.24 -5.36 -1.25
C ASN A 292 9.47 -5.86 -2.70
N THR A 293 8.79 -6.93 -3.10
CA THR A 293 8.81 -7.45 -4.47
C THR A 293 8.19 -6.46 -5.46
N VAL A 294 7.05 -5.86 -5.13
CA VAL A 294 6.43 -4.81 -5.96
C VAL A 294 7.33 -3.59 -6.08
N ASP A 295 7.96 -3.16 -4.99
CA ASP A 295 8.89 -2.02 -4.96
C ASP A 295 10.12 -2.28 -5.85
N ALA A 296 10.72 -3.48 -5.74
CA ALA A 296 11.87 -3.89 -6.56
C ALA A 296 11.55 -3.88 -8.07
N LEU A 297 10.30 -4.16 -8.44
CA LEU A 297 9.85 -4.12 -9.83
C LEU A 297 9.58 -2.69 -10.35
N SER A 298 9.60 -1.66 -9.50
CA SER A 298 9.59 -0.24 -9.90
C SER A 298 8.49 0.14 -10.92
N GLY A 299 7.26 -0.34 -10.71
CA GLY A 299 6.11 -0.06 -11.59
C GLY A 299 5.89 -1.07 -12.73
N HIS A 300 6.74 -2.11 -12.84
CA HIS A 300 6.53 -3.22 -13.77
C HIS A 300 5.59 -4.31 -13.20
N ALA A 301 5.27 -4.26 -11.91
CA ALA A 301 4.35 -5.19 -11.27
C ALA A 301 2.91 -4.98 -11.76
N ALA A 302 2.26 -6.06 -12.21
CA ALA A 302 0.86 -6.07 -12.62
C ALA A 302 -0.09 -6.20 -11.42
N ASN A 303 0.38 -6.84 -10.35
CA ASN A 303 -0.38 -7.12 -9.14
C ASN A 303 0.53 -7.14 -7.91
N PHE A 304 -0.10 -7.03 -6.75
CA PHE A 304 0.40 -7.49 -5.46
C PHE A 304 -0.32 -8.81 -5.14
N LEU A 305 0.41 -9.85 -4.72
CA LEU A 305 -0.18 -11.10 -4.25
C LEU A 305 0.60 -11.64 -3.07
N ASP A 306 -0.12 -11.86 -1.97
CA ASP A 306 0.35 -12.64 -0.83
C ASP A 306 -0.50 -13.92 -0.72
N THR A 307 0.15 -15.07 -0.86
CA THR A 307 -0.44 -16.42 -0.70
C THR A 307 -0.82 -16.75 0.75
N GLY A 308 -0.50 -15.84 1.68
CA GLY A 308 -0.61 -16.04 3.12
C GLY A 308 0.59 -16.82 3.69
N GLY A 309 0.53 -17.15 4.97
CA GLY A 309 1.62 -17.84 5.68
C GLY A 309 1.89 -19.28 5.22
N LYS A 310 1.16 -19.81 4.23
CA LYS A 310 1.31 -21.19 3.72
C LYS A 310 1.21 -21.22 2.19
N ALA A 311 2.35 -21.34 1.51
CA ALA A 311 2.42 -21.57 0.06
C ALA A 311 2.23 -23.07 -0.25
N THR A 312 1.00 -23.56 -0.13
CA THR A 312 0.64 -24.93 -0.52
C THR A 312 0.55 -25.06 -2.05
N SER A 313 0.62 -26.28 -2.59
CA SER A 313 0.48 -26.51 -4.04
C SER A 313 -0.86 -25.99 -4.59
N GLU A 314 -1.95 -26.10 -3.81
CA GLU A 314 -3.27 -25.60 -4.21
C GLU A 314 -3.31 -24.07 -4.26
N THR A 315 -2.81 -23.39 -3.23
CA THR A 315 -2.75 -21.92 -3.21
C THR A 315 -1.81 -21.37 -4.29
N VAL A 316 -0.70 -22.05 -4.58
CA VAL A 316 0.18 -21.72 -5.71
C VAL A 316 -0.59 -21.84 -7.03
N LYS A 317 -1.24 -22.98 -7.30
CA LYS A 317 -2.02 -23.17 -8.53
C LYS A 317 -3.09 -22.10 -8.71
N LYS A 318 -3.88 -21.83 -7.67
CA LYS A 318 -4.92 -20.78 -7.71
C LYS A 318 -4.33 -19.40 -7.95
N SER A 319 -3.18 -19.10 -7.36
CA SER A 319 -2.46 -17.86 -7.63
C SER A 319 -2.07 -17.73 -9.11
N PHE A 320 -1.54 -18.81 -9.74
CA PHE A 320 -1.27 -18.81 -11.17
C PHE A 320 -2.54 -18.56 -11.99
N GLU A 321 -3.64 -19.27 -11.71
CA GLU A 321 -4.93 -19.06 -12.40
C GLU A 321 -5.40 -17.60 -12.31
N ILE A 322 -5.29 -16.99 -11.13
CA ILE A 322 -5.72 -15.59 -10.89
C ILE A 322 -4.81 -14.60 -11.64
N ILE A 323 -3.48 -14.76 -11.53
CA ILE A 323 -2.51 -13.89 -12.20
C ILE A 323 -2.69 -13.95 -13.72
N LEU A 324 -2.87 -15.15 -14.29
CA LEU A 324 -2.97 -15.37 -15.74
C LEU A 324 -4.29 -14.84 -16.35
N ARG A 325 -5.31 -14.52 -15.54
CA ARG A 325 -6.52 -13.82 -16.03
C ARG A 325 -6.22 -12.39 -16.46
N ASP A 326 -5.14 -11.79 -15.98
CA ASP A 326 -4.75 -10.45 -16.40
C ASP A 326 -4.00 -10.50 -17.73
N PRO A 327 -4.60 -9.99 -18.83
CA PRO A 327 -4.00 -10.05 -20.16
C PRO A 327 -2.75 -9.16 -20.30
N ARG A 328 -2.38 -8.37 -19.28
CA ARG A 328 -1.12 -7.62 -19.24
C ARG A 328 0.07 -8.48 -18.86
N VAL A 329 -0.15 -9.59 -18.16
CA VAL A 329 0.93 -10.42 -17.63
C VAL A 329 1.71 -11.07 -18.77
N ARG A 330 3.03 -10.87 -18.76
CA ARG A 330 4.00 -11.44 -19.73
C ARG A 330 5.04 -12.34 -19.07
N VAL A 331 5.18 -12.26 -17.75
CA VAL A 331 6.09 -13.06 -16.95
C VAL A 331 5.53 -13.15 -15.54
N ILE A 332 5.75 -14.27 -14.86
CA ILE A 332 5.40 -14.44 -13.45
C ILE A 332 6.69 -14.45 -12.63
N PHE A 333 6.75 -13.63 -11.58
CA PHE A 333 7.81 -13.65 -10.59
C PHE A 333 7.31 -14.29 -9.30
N VAL A 334 7.79 -15.51 -9.04
CA VAL A 334 7.56 -16.26 -7.81
C VAL A 334 8.71 -15.97 -6.85
N ASN A 335 8.43 -15.36 -5.71
CA ASN A 335 9.43 -15.07 -4.68
C ASN A 335 8.92 -15.62 -3.35
N ILE A 336 9.41 -16.80 -2.95
CA ILE A 336 8.94 -17.51 -1.77
C ILE A 336 10.07 -17.70 -0.76
N PHE A 337 9.81 -17.34 0.49
CA PHE A 337 10.66 -17.68 1.63
C PHE A 337 10.04 -18.87 2.38
N GLY A 338 10.60 -20.06 2.16
CA GLY A 338 10.28 -21.31 2.83
C GLY A 338 10.77 -21.34 4.26
N GLY A 339 9.95 -20.83 5.19
CA GLY A 339 10.13 -21.03 6.62
C GLY A 339 9.66 -22.41 7.05
N LEU A 340 8.35 -22.55 7.25
CA LEU A 340 7.72 -23.82 7.64
C LEU A 340 7.62 -24.84 6.49
N THR A 341 7.45 -24.34 5.26
CA THR A 341 7.34 -25.18 4.05
C THR A 341 8.70 -25.30 3.40
N ARG A 342 9.14 -26.53 3.12
CA ARG A 342 10.42 -26.81 2.46
C ARG A 342 10.42 -26.35 1.00
N GLY A 343 11.56 -25.85 0.54
CA GLY A 343 11.80 -25.36 -0.81
C GLY A 343 11.55 -26.40 -1.90
N ASP A 344 11.88 -27.66 -1.66
CA ASP A 344 11.61 -28.77 -2.58
C ASP A 344 10.10 -29.03 -2.80
N MET A 345 9.29 -28.89 -1.73
CA MET A 345 7.83 -28.98 -1.85
C MET A 345 7.24 -27.79 -2.62
N ILE A 346 7.77 -26.58 -2.37
CA ILE A 346 7.36 -25.37 -3.10
C ILE A 346 7.69 -25.51 -4.60
N ALA A 347 8.91 -25.93 -4.92
CA ALA A 347 9.37 -26.16 -6.29
C ALA A 347 8.48 -27.19 -7.00
N THR A 348 8.18 -28.31 -6.33
CA THR A 348 7.28 -29.34 -6.86
C THR A 348 5.89 -28.77 -7.14
N GLY A 349 5.33 -27.97 -6.22
CA GLY A 349 4.04 -27.30 -6.42
C GLY A 349 4.03 -26.36 -7.61
N ILE A 350 5.10 -25.57 -7.81
CA ILE A 350 5.26 -24.69 -8.98
C ILE A 350 5.33 -25.49 -10.28
N ILE A 351 6.13 -26.56 -10.33
CA ILE A 351 6.28 -27.41 -11.51
C ILE A 351 4.95 -28.07 -11.87
N MET A 352 4.22 -28.59 -10.87
CA MET A 352 2.90 -29.19 -11.09
C MET A 352 1.89 -28.17 -11.62
N ALA A 353 1.80 -26.99 -11.00
CA ALA A 353 0.93 -25.91 -11.46
C ALA A 353 1.28 -25.46 -12.89
N PHE A 354 2.57 -25.35 -13.21
CA PHE A 354 3.02 -25.00 -14.56
C PHE A 354 2.60 -26.06 -15.58
N ARG A 355 2.81 -27.35 -15.30
CA ARG A 355 2.43 -28.43 -16.22
C ARG A 355 0.93 -28.51 -16.45
N GLU A 356 0.15 -28.34 -15.38
CA GLU A 356 -1.31 -28.43 -15.45
C GLU A 356 -1.93 -27.23 -16.19
N LEU A 357 -1.46 -26.01 -15.91
CA LEU A 357 -1.99 -24.80 -16.50
C LEU A 357 -1.36 -24.47 -17.86
N SER A 358 -0.19 -25.03 -18.16
CA SER A 358 0.59 -24.80 -19.38
C SER A 358 0.65 -23.32 -19.79
N PRO A 359 1.14 -22.43 -18.91
CA PRO A 359 1.11 -21.00 -19.19
C PRO A 359 2.06 -20.63 -20.33
N ASN A 360 1.61 -19.69 -21.19
CA ASN A 360 2.40 -19.19 -22.32
C ASN A 360 3.42 -18.11 -21.94
N VAL A 361 3.71 -17.96 -20.64
CA VAL A 361 4.61 -16.93 -20.11
C VAL A 361 5.74 -17.57 -19.29
N PRO A 362 6.97 -17.06 -19.37
CA PRO A 362 8.07 -17.53 -18.53
C PRO A 362 7.80 -17.24 -17.05
N VAL A 363 8.42 -18.04 -16.19
CA VAL A 363 8.35 -17.85 -14.73
C VAL A 363 9.75 -17.70 -14.17
N VAL A 364 9.99 -16.61 -13.45
CA VAL A 364 11.19 -16.41 -12.65
C VAL A 364 10.88 -16.87 -11.22
N VAL A 365 11.74 -17.70 -10.66
CA VAL A 365 11.52 -18.35 -9.37
C VAL A 365 12.68 -18.06 -8.45
N ARG A 366 12.39 -17.50 -7.29
CA ARG A 366 13.31 -17.38 -6.17
C ARG A 366 12.72 -18.11 -4.97
N ILE A 367 13.41 -19.15 -4.52
CA ILE A 367 13.07 -19.92 -3.33
C ILE A 367 14.21 -19.74 -2.33
N ARG A 368 13.90 -19.26 -1.12
CA ARG A 368 14.84 -19.19 0.00
C ARG A 368 14.35 -20.00 1.19
N GLY A 369 15.24 -20.48 2.05
CA GLY A 369 14.90 -21.19 3.30
C GLY A 369 15.29 -22.67 3.30
N THR A 370 14.54 -23.50 4.03
CA THR A 370 14.88 -24.93 4.18
C THR A 370 14.81 -25.65 2.83
N ASN A 371 15.86 -26.39 2.45
CA ASN A 371 15.98 -27.08 1.17
C ASN A 371 15.84 -26.18 -0.07
N GLU A 372 16.34 -24.94 0.02
CA GLU A 372 16.37 -24.03 -1.13
C GLU A 372 17.18 -24.61 -2.31
N GLU A 373 18.35 -25.18 -2.06
CA GLU A 373 19.22 -25.77 -3.09
C GLU A 373 18.51 -26.90 -3.87
N GLU A 374 17.85 -27.81 -3.14
CA GLU A 374 17.09 -28.91 -3.76
C GLU A 374 15.89 -28.39 -4.56
N GLY A 375 15.17 -27.39 -4.03
CA GLY A 375 14.08 -26.74 -4.75
C GLY A 375 14.54 -26.10 -6.06
N GLN A 376 15.68 -25.41 -6.04
CA GLN A 376 16.25 -24.82 -7.26
C GLN A 376 16.70 -25.87 -8.27
N ARG A 377 17.32 -26.96 -7.79
CA ARG A 377 17.70 -28.09 -8.62
C ARG A 377 16.49 -28.69 -9.33
N LEU A 378 15.39 -28.93 -8.62
CA LEU A 378 14.14 -29.43 -9.20
C LEU A 378 13.60 -28.50 -10.30
N ILE A 379 13.67 -27.18 -10.08
CA ILE A 379 13.25 -26.20 -11.09
C ILE A 379 14.15 -26.26 -12.33
N ALA A 380 15.46 -26.30 -12.15
CA ALA A 380 16.43 -26.34 -13.25
C ALA A 380 16.33 -27.64 -14.08
N GLU A 381 16.09 -28.78 -13.43
CA GLU A 381 15.95 -30.09 -14.08
C GLU A 381 14.56 -30.31 -14.71
N SER A 382 13.60 -29.40 -14.49
CA SER A 382 12.20 -29.59 -14.90
C SER A 382 11.96 -29.61 -16.42
N GLY A 383 12.89 -29.02 -17.20
CA GLY A 383 12.77 -28.83 -18.65
C GLY A 383 11.71 -27.80 -19.07
N LEU A 384 11.15 -27.06 -18.11
CA LEU A 384 10.13 -26.03 -18.32
C LEU A 384 10.78 -24.63 -18.41
N PRO A 385 10.11 -23.61 -18.96
CA PRO A 385 10.61 -22.23 -19.01
C PRO A 385 10.52 -21.55 -17.62
N LEU A 386 11.17 -22.17 -16.63
CA LEU A 386 11.31 -21.73 -15.25
C LEU A 386 12.77 -21.33 -15.02
N TYR A 387 13.00 -20.13 -14.49
CA TYR A 387 14.33 -19.60 -14.23
C TYR A 387 14.56 -19.46 -12.73
N ALA A 388 15.42 -20.29 -12.14
CA ALA A 388 15.74 -20.25 -10.72
C ALA A 388 16.85 -19.23 -10.42
N PHE A 389 16.69 -18.46 -9.33
CA PHE A 389 17.67 -17.48 -8.86
C PHE A 389 17.82 -17.52 -7.33
N ASP A 390 19.06 -17.31 -6.88
CA ASP A 390 19.40 -17.11 -5.46
C ASP A 390 19.19 -15.67 -5.00
N ASP A 391 19.74 -14.74 -5.79
CA ASP A 391 19.75 -13.31 -5.49
C ASP A 391 18.41 -12.65 -5.85
N PHE A 392 17.97 -11.74 -4.99
CA PHE A 392 16.70 -11.06 -5.16
C PHE A 392 16.73 -10.02 -6.29
N GLU A 393 17.80 -9.24 -6.36
CA GLU A 393 17.94 -8.15 -7.33
C GLU A 393 18.12 -8.73 -8.74
N GLU A 394 18.89 -9.82 -8.86
CA GLU A 394 19.03 -10.57 -10.12
C GLU A 394 17.69 -11.17 -10.59
N ALA A 395 16.93 -11.80 -9.69
CA ALA A 395 15.62 -12.36 -10.00
C ALA A 395 14.64 -11.27 -10.47
N ALA A 396 14.58 -10.14 -9.77
CA ALA A 396 13.73 -9.02 -10.13
C ALA A 396 14.15 -8.41 -11.48
N ALA A 397 15.45 -8.20 -11.70
CA ALA A 397 15.98 -7.69 -12.96
C ALA A 397 15.62 -8.63 -14.13
N LYS A 398 15.73 -9.95 -13.93
CA LYS A 398 15.35 -10.92 -14.96
C LYS A 398 13.87 -10.89 -15.27
N ALA A 399 13.01 -10.76 -14.26
CA ALA A 399 11.58 -10.63 -14.48
C ALA A 399 11.27 -9.38 -15.33
N ILE A 400 11.90 -8.24 -15.04
CA ILE A 400 11.72 -7.01 -15.83
C ILE A 400 12.20 -7.21 -17.28
N GLU A 401 13.38 -7.80 -17.48
CA GLU A 401 13.93 -8.11 -18.82
C GLU A 401 12.98 -8.99 -19.65
N LEU A 402 12.43 -10.06 -19.05
CA LEU A 402 11.49 -10.96 -19.74
C LEU A 402 10.15 -10.29 -20.05
N SER A 403 9.69 -9.39 -19.17
CA SER A 403 8.44 -8.65 -19.39
C SER A 403 8.51 -7.69 -20.58
N THR A 404 9.69 -7.16 -20.90
CA THR A 404 9.90 -6.18 -21.98
C THR A 404 10.28 -6.85 -23.30
N SER A 405 11.10 -7.89 -23.27
CA SER A 405 11.53 -8.63 -24.48
C SER A 405 10.40 -9.36 -25.20
N THR A 406 9.30 -9.67 -24.50
CA THR A 406 8.11 -10.28 -25.12
C THR A 406 7.33 -9.29 -26.00
N GLN A 407 7.50 -7.97 -25.83
CA GLN A 407 6.86 -6.96 -26.70
C GLN A 407 7.44 -6.95 -28.12
N THR A 408 8.68 -7.38 -28.31
CA THR A 408 9.40 -7.26 -29.59
C THR A 408 9.12 -8.39 -30.57
N ARG A 409 8.43 -9.47 -30.16
CA ARG A 409 8.18 -10.65 -31.03
C ARG A 409 6.86 -10.59 -31.82
N HIS A 410 6.10 -9.50 -31.73
CA HIS A 410 4.83 -9.31 -32.46
C HIS A 410 4.81 -8.02 -33.30
N GLY A 411 5.99 -7.53 -33.72
CA GLY A 411 6.14 -6.40 -34.65
C GLY A 411 6.43 -6.87 -36.07
#